data_AF-A0A507BGR5-F1
#
_entry.id   AF-A0A507BGR5-F1
#
_cell.length_a   1.000
_cell.length_b   1.000
_cell.length_c   1.000
_cell.angle_alpha   90.00
_cell.angle_beta   90.00
_cell.angle_gamma   90.00
#
_symmetry.space_group_name_H-M   'P 1'
#
loop_
_entity.id
_entity.type
_entity.pdbx_description
1 polymer ?
#
loop_
_entity_poly.entity_id
_entity_poly.type
_entity_poly.pdbx_seq_one_letter_code
_entity_poly.pdbx_strand_id
1 'polypeptide(L)'
;MFPKEKFSSPQYEPLALHEDGEGSSSTPEKRSSSEDDDSGPLLRGSDDLPPIKLSKPSQLPTLIIYLSFALALLSTVNVALLPSTFSKFKAYPFSESELEDLPYGNARLGLDRAAKVLPIPKAYHRSWPDRIARVSRKLKDAVWGQGVQVYVTVEDSTVMRFPIPSHGANTCALSWRSPPEFSARTKDITTKGDITEIEVWQLIAPSRTTPASSVSSSLDELDYDTLSYSALPVRGELLGVLDLTDQLNSTTVEFACPGEADSLVVEMRCQRVACHVSFKQIDMLPRFGFELLRRRE
;
A
#
# COMPACT_ATOMS: atom_id res chain seq x y z
N MET A 1 4.89 34.08 -34.01
CA MET A 1 4.15 34.72 -32.91
C MET A 1 3.15 33.72 -32.38
N PHE A 2 3.49 33.06 -31.28
CA PHE A 2 2.63 32.24 -30.42
C PHE A 2 3.19 32.38 -28.99
N PRO A 3 2.35 32.57 -27.95
CA PRO A 3 2.81 33.10 -26.67
C PRO A 3 3.42 32.02 -25.77
N LYS A 4 4.48 32.42 -25.04
CA LYS A 4 5.06 31.69 -23.91
C LYS A 4 4.15 31.84 -22.69
N GLU A 5 3.54 30.75 -22.22
CA GLU A 5 2.92 30.72 -20.91
C GLU A 5 3.99 30.45 -19.83
N LYS A 6 4.01 31.34 -18.83
CA LYS A 6 4.83 31.25 -17.63
C LYS A 6 4.08 30.37 -16.61
N PHE A 7 4.69 29.27 -16.18
CA PHE A 7 4.20 28.52 -15.03
C PHE A 7 4.48 29.30 -13.74
N SER A 8 3.41 29.74 -13.10
CA SER A 8 3.40 30.34 -11.77
C SER A 8 3.29 29.21 -10.73
N SER A 9 4.30 29.06 -9.87
CA SER A 9 4.24 28.20 -8.68
C SER A 9 3.20 28.73 -7.69
N PRO A 10 2.29 27.90 -7.14
CA PRO A 10 1.39 28.36 -6.09
C PRO A 10 2.18 28.57 -4.80
N GLN A 11 2.35 29.84 -4.41
CA GLN A 11 2.80 30.22 -3.07
C GLN A 11 1.66 29.93 -2.09
N TYR A 12 1.94 29.13 -1.06
CA TYR A 12 1.01 28.87 0.01
C TYR A 12 1.04 30.03 1.01
N GLU A 13 -0.08 30.73 1.14
CA GLU A 13 -0.28 31.83 2.08
C GLU A 13 -0.90 31.25 3.37
N PRO A 14 -0.25 31.40 4.54
CA PRO A 14 -0.82 30.93 5.80
C PRO A 14 -1.98 31.84 6.23
N LEU A 15 -3.14 31.23 6.47
CA LEU A 15 -4.33 31.92 6.98
C LEU A 15 -4.05 32.49 8.37
N ALA A 16 -4.26 33.81 8.49
CA ALA A 16 -4.21 34.52 9.75
C ALA A 16 -5.27 33.99 10.72
N LEU A 17 -4.85 33.73 11.95
CA LEU A 17 -5.70 33.29 13.05
C LEU A 17 -6.55 34.49 13.49
N HIS A 18 -7.85 34.44 13.18
CA HIS A 18 -8.79 35.46 13.62
C HIS A 18 -9.05 35.25 15.12
N GLU A 19 -8.50 36.15 15.94
CA GLU A 19 -8.93 36.37 17.32
C GLU A 19 -10.30 37.04 17.31
N ASP A 20 -11.30 36.39 17.90
CA ASP A 20 -12.50 37.06 18.37
C ASP A 20 -12.25 37.52 19.80
N GLY A 21 -12.04 38.83 19.92
CA GLY A 21 -11.93 39.54 21.19
C GLY A 21 -13.28 40.10 21.65
N GLU A 22 -13.68 39.71 22.86
CA GLU A 22 -14.45 40.51 23.81
C GLU A 22 -13.81 40.22 25.17
N GLY A 23 -13.37 41.13 26.04
CA GLY A 23 -13.31 42.58 26.10
C GLY A 23 -12.91 42.95 27.54
N SER A 24 -12.29 44.12 27.71
CA SER A 24 -12.13 44.87 28.98
C SER A 24 -10.83 44.72 29.81
N SER A 25 -9.91 45.63 29.49
CA SER A 25 -8.99 46.43 30.34
C SER A 25 -8.48 45.90 31.70
N SER A 26 -7.17 45.72 31.83
CA SER A 26 -6.25 46.68 32.50
C SER A 26 -4.85 46.03 32.70
N THR A 27 -3.83 46.77 32.29
CA THR A 27 -2.38 46.55 32.49
C THR A 27 -1.95 46.93 33.92
N PRO A 28 -0.65 46.86 34.28
CA PRO A 28 0.31 45.75 34.31
C PRO A 28 0.98 45.64 35.71
N GLU A 29 1.87 44.66 35.93
CA GLU A 29 2.91 44.52 36.99
C GLU A 29 2.96 43.05 37.47
N LYS A 30 4.06 42.38 37.84
CA LYS A 30 5.49 42.63 37.92
C LYS A 30 6.11 41.34 38.50
N ARG A 31 7.14 40.80 37.83
CA ARG A 31 8.38 40.25 38.40
C ARG A 31 8.33 39.27 39.62
N SER A 32 8.81 38.05 39.36
CA SER A 32 9.80 37.28 40.14
C SER A 32 9.45 36.65 41.52
N SER A 33 9.98 35.43 41.65
CA SER A 33 10.61 34.75 42.81
C SER A 33 9.80 34.09 43.93
N SER A 34 10.19 32.81 44.13
CA SER A 34 10.62 32.13 45.38
C SER A 34 9.62 31.57 46.42
N GLU A 35 9.81 30.27 46.66
CA GLU A 35 9.90 29.53 47.95
C GLU A 35 8.62 29.14 48.73
N ASP A 36 8.41 27.82 48.76
CA ASP A 36 8.30 26.88 49.89
C ASP A 36 7.55 27.19 51.21
N ASP A 37 6.96 26.09 51.70
CA ASP A 37 6.75 25.64 53.10
C ASP A 37 5.36 25.70 53.78
N ASP A 38 4.82 24.47 53.97
CA ASP A 38 4.52 23.79 55.25
C ASP A 38 3.06 23.58 55.78
N SER A 39 2.79 22.29 56.06
CA SER A 39 1.97 21.65 57.15
C SER A 39 0.51 22.09 57.46
N GLY A 40 -0.54 21.25 57.35
CA GLY A 40 -0.97 20.11 58.23
C GLY A 40 -2.17 20.52 59.14
N PRO A 41 -2.92 19.64 59.89
CA PRO A 41 -3.05 18.18 59.89
C PRO A 41 -4.52 17.61 60.07
N LEU A 42 -4.60 16.31 60.39
CA LEU A 42 -5.69 15.30 60.48
C LEU A 42 -6.67 15.34 61.70
N LEU A 43 -7.73 14.48 61.62
CA LEU A 43 -8.45 13.64 62.65
C LEU A 43 -9.99 13.88 62.65
N ARG A 44 -10.96 12.93 62.61
CA ARG A 44 -11.24 11.56 63.15
C ARG A 44 -12.37 11.60 64.21
N GLY A 45 -13.41 10.73 64.05
CA GLY A 45 -14.41 10.33 65.07
C GLY A 45 -15.79 10.99 64.89
N SER A 46 -16.86 10.32 64.43
CA SER A 46 -17.73 9.30 65.09
C SER A 46 -18.44 9.81 66.35
N ASP A 47 -19.78 9.98 66.30
CA ASP A 47 -20.75 9.23 67.12
C ASP A 47 -22.18 9.83 67.04
N ASP A 48 -23.13 8.92 66.80
CA ASP A 48 -24.53 8.80 67.28
C ASP A 48 -25.63 9.88 67.07
N LEU A 49 -26.73 9.40 66.46
CA LEU A 49 -28.11 9.93 66.37
C LEU A 49 -28.82 9.89 67.76
N PRO A 50 -30.05 10.44 68.02
CA PRO A 50 -31.22 10.66 67.12
C PRO A 50 -32.12 11.87 67.53
N PRO A 51 -33.47 11.89 67.36
CA PRO A 51 -34.33 11.81 66.17
C PRO A 51 -35.29 13.02 66.04
N ILE A 52 -35.81 13.37 64.86
CA ILE A 52 -37.02 14.22 64.75
C ILE A 52 -38.06 13.63 63.80
N LYS A 53 -39.29 13.62 64.32
CA LYS A 53 -40.52 13.01 63.82
C LYS A 53 -41.11 13.68 62.57
N LEU A 54 -41.79 12.81 61.84
CA LEU A 54 -42.58 12.92 60.61
C LEU A 54 -43.73 13.96 60.66
N SER A 55 -43.88 14.75 59.59
CA SER A 55 -45.09 15.55 59.28
C SER A 55 -45.59 15.32 57.85
N LYS A 56 -46.84 14.85 57.77
CA LYS A 56 -47.88 14.74 56.70
C LYS A 56 -47.61 15.10 55.22
N PRO A 57 -48.34 14.46 54.28
CA PRO A 57 -47.97 14.32 52.87
C PRO A 57 -48.39 15.53 52.04
N SER A 58 -47.42 16.25 51.49
CA SER A 58 -47.67 17.22 50.43
C SER A 58 -48.11 16.49 49.17
N GLN A 59 -49.15 16.96 48.48
CA GLN A 59 -49.74 16.44 47.22
C GLN A 59 -48.78 16.40 45.99
N LEU A 60 -47.48 16.59 46.22
CA LEU A 60 -46.41 16.50 45.23
C LEU A 60 -46.24 15.12 44.55
N PRO A 61 -46.35 13.96 45.23
CA PRO A 61 -46.05 12.69 44.59
C PRO A 61 -47.10 12.32 43.54
N THR A 62 -48.37 12.68 43.73
CA THR A 62 -49.43 12.38 42.76
C THR A 62 -49.27 13.18 41.47
N LEU A 63 -48.93 14.47 41.56
CA LEU A 63 -48.64 15.31 40.40
C LEU A 63 -47.40 14.85 39.63
N ILE A 64 -46.34 14.44 40.35
CA ILE A 64 -45.13 13.88 39.74
C ILE A 64 -45.46 12.57 39.00
N ILE A 65 -46.31 11.71 39.57
CA ILE A 65 -46.75 10.48 38.90
C ILE A 65 -47.54 10.80 37.62
N TYR A 66 -48.51 11.72 37.66
CA TYR A 66 -49.24 12.10 36.44
C TYR A 66 -48.34 12.75 35.38
N LEU A 67 -47.39 13.60 35.78
CA LEU A 67 -46.46 14.23 34.86
C LEU A 67 -45.50 13.20 34.24
N SER A 68 -45.00 12.27 35.05
CA SER A 68 -44.14 11.17 34.58
C SER A 68 -44.89 10.23 33.63
N PHE A 69 -46.17 9.96 33.88
CA PHE A 69 -47.01 9.14 33.03
C PHE A 69 -47.33 9.85 31.70
N ALA A 70 -47.62 11.15 31.74
CA ALA A 70 -47.81 11.95 30.53
C ALA A 70 -46.53 12.04 29.69
N LEU A 71 -45.37 12.21 30.32
CA LEU A 71 -44.06 12.17 29.64
C LEU A 71 -43.76 10.80 29.03
N ALA A 72 -44.08 9.72 29.75
CA ALA A 72 -43.93 8.36 29.24
C ALA A 72 -44.84 8.12 28.03
N LEU A 73 -46.10 8.56 28.08
CA LEU A 73 -47.02 8.46 26.94
C LEU A 73 -46.52 9.27 25.74
N LEU A 74 -46.09 10.52 25.93
CA LEU A 74 -45.52 11.34 24.86
C LEU A 74 -44.25 10.70 24.26
N SER A 75 -43.40 10.11 25.09
CA SER A 75 -42.22 9.37 24.63
C SER A 75 -42.60 8.15 23.81
N THR A 76 -43.56 7.34 24.28
CA THR A 76 -44.02 6.15 23.54
C THR A 76 -44.68 6.50 22.21
N VAL A 77 -45.45 7.59 22.14
CA VAL A 77 -46.03 8.08 20.89
C VAL A 77 -44.93 8.53 19.93
N ASN A 78 -43.92 9.27 20.40
CA ASN A 78 -42.77 9.62 19.57
C ASN A 78 -42.05 8.38 19.03
N VAL A 79 -41.82 7.36 19.86
CA VAL A 79 -41.17 6.11 19.43
C VAL A 79 -42.05 5.31 18.47
N ALA A 80 -43.37 5.26 18.70
CA ALA A 80 -44.31 4.55 17.83
C ALA A 80 -44.51 5.22 16.46
N LEU A 81 -44.27 6.53 16.36
CA LEU A 81 -44.31 7.26 15.10
C LEU A 81 -43.03 7.08 14.27
N LEU A 82 -41.90 6.66 14.87
CA LEU A 82 -40.63 6.45 14.16
C LEU A 82 -40.77 5.44 12.99
N PRO A 83 -41.34 4.23 13.15
CA PRO A 83 -41.44 3.29 12.03
C PRO A 83 -42.27 3.83 10.86
N SER A 84 -43.34 4.59 11.14
CA SER A 84 -44.22 5.17 10.11
C SER A 84 -43.61 6.36 9.38
N THR A 85 -42.75 7.13 10.05
CA THR A 85 -42.05 8.28 9.46
C THR A 85 -40.81 7.84 8.69
N PHE A 86 -40.10 6.83 9.19
CA PHE A 86 -38.91 6.27 8.53
C PHE A 86 -39.22 5.29 7.38
N SER A 87 -40.43 4.74 7.29
CA SER A 87 -40.80 3.85 6.17
C SER A 87 -40.74 4.57 4.81
N LYS A 88 -41.04 5.88 4.77
CA LYS A 88 -40.90 6.71 3.57
C LYS A 88 -39.46 6.89 3.11
N PHE A 89 -38.48 6.83 4.03
CA PHE A 89 -37.06 6.94 3.71
C PHE A 89 -36.41 5.61 3.30
N LYS A 90 -37.11 4.49 3.50
CA LYS A 90 -36.59 3.15 3.15
C LYS A 90 -36.77 2.79 1.66
N ALA A 91 -37.58 3.55 0.92
CA ALA A 91 -37.97 3.23 -0.46
C ALA A 91 -37.19 4.02 -1.54
N TYR A 92 -36.25 4.89 -1.16
CA TYR A 92 -35.48 5.69 -2.11
C TYR A 92 -33.98 5.57 -1.82
N PRO A 93 -33.28 4.57 -2.37
CA PRO A 93 -31.83 4.64 -2.42
C PRO A 93 -31.46 5.84 -3.30
N PHE A 94 -30.77 6.82 -2.73
CA PHE A 94 -30.28 7.99 -3.47
C PHE A 94 -29.43 7.53 -4.66
N SER A 95 -29.63 8.18 -5.81
CA SER A 95 -28.69 8.06 -6.94
C SER A 95 -27.34 8.70 -6.58
N GLU A 96 -26.25 8.28 -7.23
CA GLU A 96 -24.90 8.79 -6.91
C GLU A 96 -24.82 10.32 -7.02
N SER A 97 -25.56 10.92 -7.96
CA SER A 97 -25.63 12.38 -8.14
C SER A 97 -26.33 13.10 -6.98
N GLU A 98 -27.40 12.50 -6.42
CA GLU A 98 -28.09 13.10 -5.26
C GLU A 98 -27.27 12.95 -3.98
N LEU A 99 -26.36 11.98 -3.94
CA LEU A 99 -25.45 11.76 -2.82
C LEU A 99 -24.35 12.83 -2.80
N GLU A 100 -23.81 13.23 -3.95
CA GLU A 100 -22.81 14.30 -4.04
C GLU A 100 -23.36 15.68 -3.67
N ASP A 101 -24.65 15.93 -3.95
CA ASP A 101 -25.34 17.19 -3.63
C ASP A 101 -25.67 17.37 -2.14
N LEU A 102 -25.52 16.33 -1.32
CA LEU A 102 -25.72 16.45 0.12
C LEU A 102 -24.54 17.19 0.77
N PRO A 103 -24.80 18.09 1.74
CA PRO A 103 -23.76 18.86 2.42
C PRO A 103 -22.71 17.98 3.14
N TYR A 104 -23.02 16.70 3.33
CA TYR A 104 -22.15 15.68 3.92
C TYR A 104 -22.26 14.32 3.18
N GLY A 105 -22.51 14.32 1.86
CA GLY A 105 -22.74 13.11 1.06
C GLY A 105 -21.74 11.98 1.25
N ASN A 106 -20.48 12.36 1.48
CA ASN A 106 -19.35 11.45 1.64
C ASN A 106 -18.85 11.34 3.09
N ALA A 107 -19.62 11.83 4.08
CA ALA A 107 -19.24 11.80 5.50
C ALA A 107 -19.43 10.43 6.16
N ARG A 108 -19.19 9.34 5.42
CA ARG A 108 -18.81 8.07 6.04
C ARG A 108 -17.42 8.28 6.63
N LEU A 109 -17.37 8.83 7.84
CA LEU A 109 -16.17 9.05 8.64
C LEU A 109 -15.28 7.82 8.61
N GLY A 110 -14.24 7.89 7.79
CA GLY A 110 -13.08 7.02 7.87
C GLY A 110 -13.24 5.63 7.26
N LEU A 111 -14.18 5.36 6.36
CA LEU A 111 -14.12 4.11 5.57
C LEU A 111 -13.03 4.19 4.49
N ASP A 112 -12.91 5.37 3.90
CA ASP A 112 -11.82 5.84 3.04
C ASP A 112 -10.47 5.90 3.79
N ARG A 113 -10.48 6.25 5.08
CA ARG A 113 -9.29 6.18 5.95
C ARG A 113 -9.02 4.76 6.43
N ALA A 114 -10.04 3.95 6.70
CA ALA A 114 -9.91 2.54 7.06
C ALA A 114 -9.37 1.73 5.88
N ALA A 115 -9.76 2.02 4.64
CA ALA A 115 -9.16 1.43 3.45
C ALA A 115 -7.65 1.75 3.31
N LYS A 116 -7.19 2.88 3.87
CA LYS A 116 -5.76 3.25 3.94
C LYS A 116 -5.03 2.61 5.14
N VAL A 117 -5.75 2.22 6.19
CA VAL A 117 -5.20 1.68 7.45
C VAL A 117 -5.28 0.15 7.50
N LEU A 118 -6.28 -0.45 6.84
CA LEU A 118 -6.38 -1.89 6.67
C LEU A 118 -5.28 -2.31 5.70
N PRO A 119 -4.42 -3.28 6.09
CA PRO A 119 -3.46 -3.82 5.15
C PRO A 119 -4.24 -4.39 3.98
N ILE A 120 -4.00 -3.84 2.77
CA ILE A 120 -4.59 -4.34 1.53
C ILE A 120 -4.43 -5.87 1.56
N PRO A 121 -5.52 -6.64 1.40
CA PRO A 121 -5.44 -8.09 1.39
C PRO A 121 -4.31 -8.48 0.45
N LYS A 122 -3.35 -9.28 0.94
CA LYS A 122 -2.20 -9.71 0.13
C LYS A 122 -2.74 -10.58 -0.99
N ALA A 123 -3.12 -9.98 -2.11
CA ALA A 123 -3.74 -10.66 -3.24
C ALA A 123 -2.78 -11.63 -3.94
N TYR A 124 -1.48 -11.53 -3.65
CA TYR A 124 -0.43 -12.31 -4.29
C TYR A 124 0.54 -12.92 -3.27
N HIS A 125 0.94 -14.16 -3.53
CA HIS A 125 2.21 -14.72 -3.07
C HIS A 125 3.34 -14.11 -3.91
N ARG A 126 4.49 -13.83 -3.27
CA ARG A 126 5.63 -13.19 -3.92
C ARG A 126 6.86 -14.08 -3.79
N SER A 127 7.67 -14.09 -4.83
CA SER A 127 8.90 -14.89 -4.91
C SER A 127 10.00 -14.06 -5.57
N TRP A 128 11.19 -14.13 -4.96
CA TRP A 128 12.39 -13.47 -5.46
C TRP A 128 13.15 -14.44 -6.35
N PRO A 129 13.90 -13.95 -7.35
CA PRO A 129 14.68 -14.82 -8.18
C PRO A 129 15.80 -15.45 -7.34
N ASP A 130 16.02 -16.75 -7.51
CA ASP A 130 17.02 -17.52 -6.79
C ASP A 130 18.30 -17.75 -7.62
N ARG A 131 18.22 -17.60 -8.94
CA ARG A 131 19.34 -17.60 -9.88
C ARG A 131 19.27 -16.37 -10.78
N ILE A 132 20.40 -15.70 -10.98
CA ILE A 132 20.54 -14.56 -11.89
C ILE A 132 21.87 -14.70 -12.61
N ALA A 133 21.85 -14.59 -13.94
CA ALA A 133 23.04 -14.60 -14.78
C ALA A 133 22.96 -13.52 -15.86
N ARG A 134 24.08 -12.86 -16.13
CA ARG A 134 24.22 -11.92 -17.24
C ARG A 134 24.68 -12.66 -18.49
N VAL A 135 24.13 -12.28 -19.64
CA VAL A 135 24.59 -12.72 -20.96
C VAL A 135 24.76 -11.52 -21.89
N SER A 136 25.71 -11.63 -22.83
CA SER A 136 26.02 -10.54 -23.77
C SER A 136 25.91 -10.98 -25.21
N ARG A 137 25.07 -10.29 -25.99
CA ARG A 137 25.00 -10.46 -27.45
C ARG A 137 26.30 -10.07 -28.13
N LYS A 138 27.03 -9.09 -27.57
CA LYS A 138 28.30 -8.60 -28.12
C LYS A 138 29.44 -9.57 -27.82
N LEU A 139 29.54 -10.03 -26.58
CA LEU A 139 30.54 -11.02 -26.15
C LEU A 139 29.87 -12.39 -26.03
N LYS A 140 29.65 -13.04 -27.17
CA LYS A 140 28.77 -14.22 -27.26
C LYS A 140 29.17 -15.38 -26.35
N ASP A 141 30.46 -15.59 -26.18
CA ASP A 141 31.04 -16.70 -25.41
C ASP A 141 31.52 -16.28 -24.01
N ALA A 142 31.32 -15.01 -23.63
CA ALA A 142 31.66 -14.56 -22.29
C ALA A 142 30.65 -15.11 -21.28
N VAL A 143 31.21 -15.49 -20.13
CA VAL A 143 30.48 -16.08 -19.00
C VAL A 143 30.74 -15.20 -17.78
N TRP A 144 29.68 -14.73 -17.15
CA TRP A 144 29.75 -13.93 -15.91
C TRP A 144 29.53 -14.77 -14.65
N GLY A 145 28.98 -15.96 -14.81
CA GLY A 145 28.54 -16.83 -13.74
C GLY A 145 27.27 -16.35 -13.05
N GLN A 146 26.81 -17.12 -12.07
CA GLN A 146 25.68 -16.73 -11.25
C GLN A 146 26.06 -15.61 -10.28
N GLY A 147 25.16 -14.64 -10.10
CA GLY A 147 25.33 -13.61 -9.09
C GLY A 147 24.03 -12.94 -8.68
N VAL A 148 24.15 -11.73 -8.15
CA VAL A 148 23.03 -10.83 -7.81
C VAL A 148 22.94 -9.63 -8.76
N GLN A 149 23.88 -9.53 -9.71
CA GLN A 149 23.96 -8.37 -10.58
C GLN A 149 22.91 -8.48 -11.68
N VAL A 150 22.07 -7.46 -11.75
CA VAL A 150 21.15 -7.25 -12.86
C VAL A 150 21.79 -6.22 -13.78
N TYR A 151 21.90 -6.55 -15.05
CA TYR A 151 22.51 -5.69 -16.06
C TYR A 151 21.78 -5.89 -17.38
N VAL A 152 20.92 -4.93 -17.73
CA VAL A 152 20.07 -4.97 -18.93
C VAL A 152 20.41 -3.77 -19.79
N THR A 153 20.83 -4.03 -21.02
CA THR A 153 21.09 -3.02 -22.05
C THR A 153 20.61 -3.52 -23.40
N VAL A 154 20.89 -2.78 -24.47
CA VAL A 154 20.63 -3.24 -25.86
C VAL A 154 21.47 -4.47 -26.23
N GLU A 155 22.69 -4.53 -25.69
CA GLU A 155 23.66 -5.60 -26.01
C GLU A 155 23.66 -6.72 -24.97
N ASP A 156 23.29 -6.42 -23.73
CA ASP A 156 23.33 -7.36 -22.61
C ASP A 156 21.92 -7.63 -22.07
N SER A 157 21.61 -8.89 -21.82
CA SER A 157 20.38 -9.31 -21.16
C SER A 157 20.70 -10.03 -19.85
N THR A 158 19.71 -10.08 -18.96
CA THR A 158 19.82 -10.80 -17.69
C THR A 158 18.83 -11.94 -17.66
N VAL A 159 19.30 -13.16 -17.41
CA VAL A 159 18.48 -14.34 -17.22
C VAL A 159 18.22 -14.53 -15.73
N MET A 160 16.97 -14.78 -15.36
CA MET A 160 16.54 -14.93 -13.98
C MET A 160 15.66 -16.17 -13.83
N ARG A 161 15.86 -16.92 -12.75
CA ARG A 161 14.97 -18.00 -12.32
C ARG A 161 14.16 -17.55 -11.13
N PHE A 162 12.84 -17.69 -11.22
CA PHE A 162 11.90 -17.40 -10.16
C PHE A 162 11.26 -18.71 -9.68
N PRO A 163 11.41 -19.10 -8.39
CA PRO A 163 10.68 -20.23 -7.85
C PRO A 163 9.19 -19.87 -7.78
N ILE A 164 8.33 -20.71 -8.33
CA ILE A 164 6.88 -20.46 -8.34
C ILE A 164 6.35 -20.77 -6.93
N PRO A 165 5.65 -19.82 -6.27
CA PRO A 165 5.06 -20.09 -4.95
C PRO A 165 4.14 -21.32 -5.02
N SER A 166 4.26 -22.28 -4.11
CA SER A 166 3.51 -23.56 -4.16
C SER A 166 2.00 -23.41 -4.03
N HIS A 167 1.53 -22.35 -3.39
CA HIS A 167 0.12 -22.07 -3.15
C HIS A 167 -0.38 -20.90 -4.01
N GLY A 168 -1.62 -20.97 -4.46
CA GLY A 168 -2.30 -19.90 -5.20
C GLY A 168 -2.97 -20.38 -6.49
N ALA A 169 -3.72 -19.49 -7.13
CA ALA A 169 -4.33 -19.73 -8.42
C ALA A 169 -3.26 -19.96 -9.51
N ASN A 170 -3.66 -20.53 -10.65
CA ASN A 170 -2.80 -20.71 -11.83
C ASN A 170 -2.62 -19.39 -12.60
N THR A 171 -2.25 -18.33 -11.89
CA THR A 171 -2.13 -16.97 -12.44
C THR A 171 -0.91 -16.31 -11.84
N CYS A 172 0.05 -16.02 -12.71
CA CYS A 172 1.34 -15.44 -12.39
C CYS A 172 1.51 -14.08 -13.08
N ALA A 173 2.33 -13.21 -12.51
CA ALA A 173 2.76 -11.96 -13.13
C ALA A 173 4.17 -11.61 -12.65
N LEU A 174 4.96 -10.94 -13.49
CA LEU A 174 6.26 -10.40 -13.07
C LEU A 174 6.11 -8.93 -12.73
N SER A 175 6.71 -8.52 -11.62
CA SER A 175 6.62 -7.16 -11.12
C SER A 175 7.99 -6.57 -10.88
N TRP A 176 8.16 -5.32 -11.27
CA TRP A 176 9.23 -4.45 -10.84
C TRP A 176 8.83 -3.71 -9.58
N ARG A 177 9.66 -3.80 -8.55
CA ARG A 177 9.53 -3.01 -7.33
C ARG A 177 10.61 -1.95 -7.30
N SER A 178 10.20 -0.69 -7.44
CA SER A 178 11.07 0.48 -7.35
C SER A 178 11.69 0.63 -5.94
N PRO A 179 12.92 1.17 -5.83
CA PRO A 179 13.45 1.56 -4.53
C PRO A 179 12.61 2.70 -3.95
N PRO A 180 12.30 2.68 -2.63
CA PRO A 180 11.56 3.78 -2.02
C PRO A 180 12.29 5.12 -2.19
N GLU A 181 11.56 6.17 -2.58
CA GLU A 181 12.12 7.47 -3.02
C GLU A 181 13.20 8.04 -2.10
N PHE A 182 12.96 7.98 -0.78
CA PHE A 182 13.85 8.54 0.25
C PHE A 182 14.79 7.51 0.87
N SER A 183 14.94 6.33 0.27
CA SER A 183 15.84 5.29 0.76
C SER A 183 17.26 5.47 0.22
N ALA A 184 18.26 5.00 0.99
CA ALA A 184 19.63 4.91 0.49
C ALA A 184 19.76 4.02 -0.77
N ARG A 185 18.79 3.11 -0.97
CA ARG A 185 18.72 2.14 -2.07
C ARG A 185 18.45 2.81 -3.42
N THR A 186 17.96 4.05 -3.47
CA THR A 186 17.78 4.79 -4.73
C THR A 186 19.12 4.99 -5.46
N LYS A 187 20.25 4.99 -4.75
CA LYS A 187 21.60 5.06 -5.34
C LYS A 187 22.13 3.70 -5.83
N ASP A 188 21.47 2.60 -5.45
CA ASP A 188 21.88 1.24 -5.83
C ASP A 188 21.38 0.86 -7.22
N ILE A 189 20.53 1.68 -7.83
CA ILE A 189 20.06 1.54 -9.21
C ILE A 189 20.68 2.60 -10.10
N THR A 190 21.20 2.18 -11.25
CA THR A 190 21.69 3.07 -12.30
C THR A 190 20.86 2.83 -13.55
N THR A 191 20.17 3.88 -14.00
CA THR A 191 19.39 3.87 -15.23
C THR A 191 19.93 4.90 -16.22
N LYS A 192 19.90 4.60 -17.52
CA LYS A 192 20.18 5.56 -18.60
C LYS A 192 19.26 5.27 -19.80
N GLY A 193 18.96 6.33 -20.55
CA GLY A 193 18.10 6.25 -21.73
C GLY A 193 16.66 5.89 -21.41
N ASP A 194 16.00 5.22 -22.36
CA ASP A 194 14.60 4.81 -22.24
C ASP A 194 14.50 3.43 -21.57
N ILE A 195 13.87 3.39 -20.39
CA ILE A 195 13.65 2.20 -19.56
C ILE A 195 12.16 1.87 -19.40
N THR A 196 11.31 2.43 -20.26
CA THR A 196 9.84 2.23 -20.21
C THR A 196 9.41 0.89 -20.79
N GLU A 197 10.28 0.25 -21.58
CA GLU A 197 9.96 -0.98 -22.30
C GLU A 197 11.01 -2.08 -22.09
N ILE A 198 11.09 -2.61 -20.87
CA ILE A 198 11.89 -3.81 -20.58
C ILE A 198 11.07 -5.06 -20.91
N GLU A 199 11.47 -5.78 -21.95
CA GLU A 199 10.82 -7.01 -22.36
C GLU A 199 11.18 -8.16 -21.43
N VAL A 200 10.16 -8.99 -21.16
CA VAL A 200 10.26 -10.17 -20.30
C VAL A 200 9.91 -11.40 -21.13
N TRP A 201 10.94 -12.15 -21.53
CA TRP A 201 10.78 -13.34 -22.36
C TRP A 201 10.87 -14.61 -21.53
N GLN A 202 9.91 -15.52 -21.67
CA GLN A 202 10.04 -16.87 -21.13
C GLN A 202 11.11 -17.65 -21.92
N LEU A 203 11.95 -18.40 -21.23
CA LEU A 203 12.85 -19.36 -21.86
C LEU A 203 12.20 -20.76 -21.82
N ILE A 204 12.33 -21.57 -22.88
CA ILE A 204 11.58 -22.83 -23.01
C ILE A 204 12.43 -24.08 -23.30
N ALA A 205 13.67 -23.96 -23.77
CA ALA A 205 14.52 -25.12 -24.03
C ALA A 205 16.02 -24.75 -24.01
N PRO A 206 16.90 -25.58 -23.42
CA PRO A 206 18.34 -25.41 -23.56
C PRO A 206 18.75 -25.41 -25.04
N SER A 207 19.60 -24.47 -25.45
CA SER A 207 20.11 -24.44 -26.82
C SER A 207 21.28 -25.41 -26.97
N ARG A 208 21.03 -26.73 -26.96
CA ARG A 208 22.07 -27.66 -27.39
C ARG A 208 21.59 -28.95 -28.03
N THR A 209 21.98 -29.03 -29.31
CA THR A 209 22.26 -30.17 -30.18
C THR A 209 23.27 -31.16 -29.56
N THR A 210 22.96 -31.74 -28.40
CA THR A 210 23.67 -32.93 -27.91
C THR A 210 22.83 -34.17 -28.24
N PRO A 211 23.36 -35.14 -29.02
CA PRO A 211 22.59 -36.28 -29.46
C PRO A 211 22.26 -37.19 -28.26
N ALA A 212 20.98 -37.48 -28.10
CA ALA A 212 20.41 -38.65 -27.44
C ALA A 212 21.15 -39.15 -26.19
N SER A 213 20.81 -38.58 -25.03
CA SER A 213 20.61 -39.42 -23.85
C SER A 213 19.39 -38.92 -23.08
N SER A 214 18.58 -39.87 -22.66
CA SER A 214 17.22 -39.75 -22.16
C SER A 214 17.16 -39.18 -20.74
N VAL A 215 17.43 -37.89 -20.58
CA VAL A 215 17.15 -37.16 -19.35
C VAL A 215 16.34 -35.94 -19.75
N SER A 216 15.13 -35.82 -19.19
CA SER A 216 14.23 -34.69 -19.38
C SER A 216 14.96 -33.40 -18.99
N SER A 217 15.50 -32.68 -19.96
CA SER A 217 16.26 -31.45 -19.73
C SER A 217 15.31 -30.32 -19.36
N SER A 218 14.82 -30.33 -18.12
CA SER A 218 14.06 -29.24 -17.53
C SER A 218 14.96 -28.01 -17.40
N LEU A 219 14.41 -26.81 -17.60
CA LEU A 219 15.16 -25.56 -17.39
C LEU A 219 15.64 -25.36 -15.95
N ASP A 220 15.13 -26.15 -15.01
CA ASP A 220 15.63 -26.23 -13.64
C ASP A 220 17.08 -26.73 -13.54
N GLU A 221 17.57 -27.45 -14.55
CA GLU A 221 18.94 -27.97 -14.62
C GLU A 221 19.91 -27.01 -15.35
N LEU A 222 19.46 -25.81 -15.75
CA LEU A 222 20.33 -24.85 -16.42
C LEU A 222 21.51 -24.45 -15.51
N ASP A 223 22.73 -24.65 -16.00
CA ASP A 223 23.93 -24.21 -15.30
C ASP A 223 24.18 -22.70 -15.52
N TYR A 224 23.85 -21.90 -14.51
CA TYR A 224 24.01 -20.44 -14.53
C TYR A 224 25.48 -20.01 -14.43
N ASP A 225 26.38 -20.89 -14.00
CA ASP A 225 27.80 -20.57 -13.87
C ASP A 225 28.57 -20.68 -15.20
N THR A 226 27.99 -21.35 -16.19
CA THR A 226 28.55 -21.51 -17.54
C THR A 226 27.74 -20.83 -18.64
N LEU A 227 26.66 -20.14 -18.27
CA LEU A 227 25.74 -19.53 -19.21
C LEU A 227 26.41 -18.40 -20.02
N SER A 228 26.33 -18.52 -21.34
CA SER A 228 26.78 -17.54 -22.32
C SER A 228 25.68 -17.24 -23.32
N TYR A 229 25.81 -16.18 -24.12
CA TYR A 229 24.79 -15.84 -25.11
C TYR A 229 24.72 -16.86 -26.25
N SER A 230 25.84 -17.52 -26.60
CA SER A 230 25.87 -18.56 -27.63
C SER A 230 25.19 -19.86 -27.20
N ALA A 231 25.14 -20.13 -25.90
CA ALA A 231 24.45 -21.28 -25.28
C ALA A 231 23.16 -20.88 -24.54
N LEU A 232 22.60 -19.70 -24.84
CA LEU A 232 21.37 -19.22 -24.20
C LEU A 232 20.16 -20.04 -24.65
N PRO A 233 19.31 -20.54 -23.73
CA PRO A 233 18.05 -21.20 -24.08
C PRO A 233 17.20 -20.42 -25.08
N VAL A 234 16.38 -21.14 -25.85
CA VAL A 234 15.51 -20.53 -26.85
C VAL A 234 14.41 -19.72 -26.16
N ARG A 235 14.17 -18.51 -26.68
CA ARG A 235 13.04 -17.66 -26.26
C ARG A 235 11.72 -18.30 -26.70
N GLY A 236 10.80 -18.44 -25.76
CA GLY A 236 9.42 -18.81 -25.99
C GLY A 236 8.54 -17.57 -26.09
N GLU A 237 7.56 -17.47 -25.19
CA GLU A 237 6.57 -16.41 -25.16
C GLU A 237 7.10 -15.09 -24.56
N LEU A 238 6.66 -13.96 -25.11
CA LEU A 238 6.82 -12.64 -24.48
C LEU A 238 5.74 -12.51 -23.40
N LEU A 239 6.13 -12.60 -22.13
CA LEU A 239 5.21 -12.53 -21.00
C LEU A 239 4.70 -11.10 -20.75
N GLY A 240 5.45 -10.10 -21.18
CA GLY A 240 5.04 -8.71 -21.09
C GLY A 240 6.21 -7.74 -21.16
N VAL A 241 5.89 -6.49 -20.87
CA VAL A 241 6.81 -5.37 -20.86
C VAL A 241 6.69 -4.66 -19.52
N LEU A 242 7.83 -4.27 -18.93
CA LEU A 242 7.91 -3.55 -17.66
C LEU A 242 8.42 -2.13 -17.89
N ASP A 243 7.79 -1.18 -17.20
CA ASP A 243 8.20 0.21 -17.13
C ASP A 243 8.93 0.46 -15.81
N LEU A 244 10.21 0.80 -15.89
CA LEU A 244 11.05 1.06 -14.71
C LEU A 244 11.11 2.55 -14.34
N THR A 245 10.44 3.42 -15.09
CA THR A 245 10.32 4.86 -14.79
C THR A 245 9.26 5.14 -13.74
N ASP A 246 8.22 4.31 -13.67
CA ASP A 246 7.13 4.47 -12.73
C ASP A 246 7.62 4.31 -11.28
N GLN A 247 7.27 5.28 -10.44
CA GLN A 247 7.51 5.24 -9.00
C GLN A 247 6.75 4.10 -8.32
N LEU A 248 5.66 3.64 -8.95
CA LEU A 248 4.84 2.52 -8.49
C LEU A 248 5.32 1.19 -9.10
N ASN A 249 4.90 0.08 -8.48
CA ASN A 249 5.28 -1.25 -8.96
C ASN A 249 4.72 -1.48 -10.37
N SER A 250 5.58 -1.52 -11.39
CA SER A 250 5.19 -1.94 -12.73
C SER A 250 5.01 -3.45 -12.75
N THR A 251 3.97 -3.95 -13.41
CA THR A 251 3.63 -5.38 -13.42
C THR A 251 3.25 -5.79 -14.83
N THR A 252 3.69 -6.96 -15.27
CA THR A 252 3.26 -7.54 -16.55
C THR A 252 1.76 -7.87 -16.51
N VAL A 253 1.18 -8.15 -17.68
CA VAL A 253 -0.14 -8.78 -17.74
C VAL A 253 -0.08 -10.12 -17.01
N GLU A 254 -1.20 -10.51 -16.39
CA GLU A 254 -1.35 -11.83 -15.77
C GLU A 254 -1.26 -12.93 -16.84
N PHE A 255 -0.42 -13.94 -16.60
CA PHE A 255 -0.23 -15.10 -17.46
C PHE A 255 -0.40 -16.39 -16.66
N ALA A 256 -0.57 -17.53 -17.34
CA ALA A 256 -0.67 -18.82 -16.67
C ALA A 256 0.68 -19.22 -16.05
N CYS A 257 0.69 -19.65 -14.79
CA CYS A 257 1.92 -20.18 -14.21
C CYS A 257 2.31 -21.48 -14.95
N PRO A 258 3.61 -21.76 -15.13
CA PRO A 258 4.07 -23.06 -15.63
C PRO A 258 3.54 -24.20 -14.74
N GLY A 259 2.61 -25.01 -15.27
CA GLY A 259 1.86 -25.98 -14.45
C GLY A 259 2.65 -27.21 -14.01
N GLU A 260 3.67 -27.61 -14.79
CA GLU A 260 4.51 -28.79 -14.52
C GLU A 260 5.92 -28.43 -14.01
N ALA A 261 6.23 -27.14 -13.89
CA ALA A 261 7.56 -26.68 -13.48
C ALA A 261 7.49 -26.00 -12.11
N ASP A 262 8.54 -26.21 -11.30
CA ASP A 262 8.68 -25.58 -9.99
C ASP A 262 9.22 -24.14 -10.10
N SER A 263 9.73 -23.76 -11.27
CA SER A 263 10.30 -22.45 -11.52
C SER A 263 9.94 -21.87 -12.89
N LEU A 264 9.99 -20.54 -12.97
CA LEU A 264 9.89 -19.77 -14.20
C LEU A 264 11.26 -19.17 -14.51
N VAL A 265 11.81 -19.49 -15.68
CA VAL A 265 13.05 -18.88 -16.18
C VAL A 265 12.71 -17.84 -17.25
N VAL A 266 13.21 -16.61 -17.06
CA VAL A 266 12.98 -15.50 -17.97
C VAL A 266 14.27 -14.80 -18.37
N GLU A 267 14.27 -14.19 -19.55
CA GLU A 267 15.28 -13.24 -20.02
C GLU A 267 14.69 -11.82 -20.01
N MET A 268 15.33 -10.94 -19.25
CA MET A 268 15.06 -9.50 -19.23
C MET A 268 15.91 -8.81 -20.30
N ARG A 269 15.28 -8.04 -21.19
CA ARG A 269 15.95 -7.42 -22.33
C ARG A 269 15.42 -6.03 -22.68
N CYS A 270 16.29 -5.15 -23.14
CA CYS A 270 15.89 -3.91 -23.80
C CYS A 270 15.83 -4.07 -25.34
N GLN A 271 14.88 -3.41 -26.01
CA GLN A 271 14.94 -3.16 -27.45
C GLN A 271 15.43 -1.76 -27.83
N ARG A 272 15.09 -0.75 -27.03
CA ARG A 272 15.30 0.66 -27.38
C ARG A 272 16.75 1.12 -27.23
N VAL A 273 17.16 2.05 -28.09
CA VAL A 273 18.49 2.64 -28.06
C VAL A 273 18.75 3.34 -26.73
N ALA A 274 19.99 3.26 -26.24
CA ALA A 274 20.46 3.83 -24.98
C ALA A 274 19.80 3.27 -23.70
N CYS A 275 18.94 2.24 -23.76
CA CYS A 275 18.40 1.57 -22.58
C CYS A 275 19.53 0.94 -21.75
N HIS A 276 19.60 1.32 -20.48
CA HIS A 276 20.54 0.78 -19.51
C HIS A 276 19.89 0.72 -18.14
N VAL A 277 19.90 -0.46 -17.55
CA VAL A 277 19.46 -0.70 -16.17
C VAL A 277 20.52 -1.56 -15.51
N SER A 278 21.07 -1.10 -14.39
CA SER A 278 21.96 -1.90 -13.58
C SER A 278 21.74 -1.69 -12.09
N PHE A 279 21.66 -2.80 -11.35
CA PHE A 279 21.54 -2.81 -9.90
C PHE A 279 21.92 -4.19 -9.35
N LYS A 280 21.89 -4.35 -8.02
CA LYS A 280 22.05 -5.65 -7.37
C LYS A 280 20.73 -6.09 -6.74
N GLN A 281 20.21 -7.22 -7.20
CA GLN A 281 19.03 -7.87 -6.64
C GLN A 281 19.42 -8.58 -5.33
N ILE A 282 19.24 -7.89 -4.21
CA ILE A 282 19.64 -8.39 -2.89
C ILE A 282 18.40 -8.47 -2.00
N ASP A 283 18.26 -9.57 -1.27
CA ASP A 283 17.25 -9.70 -0.22
C ASP A 283 17.68 -8.91 1.04
N MET A 284 17.55 -7.58 0.95
CA MET A 284 17.81 -6.65 2.04
C MET A 284 16.72 -5.59 2.10
N LEU A 285 16.32 -5.17 3.30
CA LEU A 285 15.31 -4.13 3.50
C LEU A 285 15.89 -2.71 3.33
N PRO A 286 15.19 -1.78 2.65
CA PRO A 286 13.99 -2.03 1.86
C PRO A 286 14.32 -2.77 0.55
N ARG A 287 13.51 -3.80 0.28
CA ARG A 287 13.65 -4.64 -0.92
C ARG A 287 13.20 -3.87 -2.16
N PHE A 288 13.98 -3.96 -3.23
CA PHE A 288 13.65 -3.46 -4.57
C PHE A 288 14.29 -4.39 -5.60
N GLY A 289 13.68 -4.51 -6.78
CA GLY A 289 14.07 -5.52 -7.76
C GLY A 289 12.86 -6.15 -8.45
N PHE A 290 13.13 -7.21 -9.21
CA PHE A 290 12.08 -8.00 -9.86
C PHE A 290 11.53 -9.08 -8.95
N GLU A 291 10.23 -9.34 -8.99
CA GLU A 291 9.62 -10.43 -8.26
C GLU A 291 8.52 -11.09 -9.08
N LEU A 292 8.36 -12.40 -8.88
CA LEU A 292 7.26 -13.16 -9.43
C LEU A 292 6.11 -13.14 -8.42
N LEU A 293 4.94 -12.75 -8.91
CA LEU A 293 3.67 -12.73 -8.21
C LEU A 293 2.85 -13.94 -8.63
N ARG A 294 2.26 -14.67 -7.68
CA ARG A 294 1.23 -15.69 -7.91
C ARG A 294 -0.04 -15.30 -7.17
N ARG A 295 -1.17 -15.21 -7.86
CA ARG A 295 -2.44 -14.79 -7.28
C ARG A 295 -2.89 -15.80 -6.20
N ARG A 296 -3.41 -15.31 -5.08
CA ARG A 296 -4.02 -16.18 -4.05
C ARG A 296 -5.37 -16.70 -4.54
N GLU A 297 -5.73 -17.92 -4.11
CA GLU A 297 -7.07 -18.48 -4.31
C GLU A 297 -8.14 -17.74 -3.51
#